data_AF-A0A1C7FH95-F1
#
_entry.id   AF-A0A1C7FH95-F1
#
_cell.length_a   1.000
_cell.length_b   1.000
_cell.length_c   1.000
_cell.angle_alpha   90.00
_cell.angle_beta   90.00
_cell.angle_gamma   90.00
#
_symmetry.space_group_name_H-M   'P 1'
#
loop_
_entity.id
_entity.type
_entity.pdbx_description
1 polymer ?
#
loop_
_entity_poly.entity_id
_entity_poly.type
_entity_poly.pdbx_seq_one_letter_code
_entity_poly.pdbx_strand_id
1 'polypeptide(L)'
;MMRLSNRIRQDLIATLMEGAAYIDSLDLSRFFELGVREKQIGLIDYAIHTLYSHPYLAIDAFIEEGYSPQLLAKTLGDFEQFKSDIGLDSYTLDNWLEQNRYDASEDIYMPYEVYQYFAQEVRAKYLSGLILKGVRVQLGSESLACICLKCGTPFAIPKNAAEIAFYVQISRFGHYSQMHFSRSESVLTLGDNRIEICIYASQAKNTEDFTVCLVDDLELNNVKRAKSSIFMLQDFSIKHASGVNDECLKVLGLL
;
A
#
# COMPACT_ATOMS: atom_id res chain seq x y z
N MET A 1 24.94 -18.89 14.13
CA MET A 1 24.99 -17.48 13.70
C MET A 1 24.67 -16.60 14.89
N MET A 2 25.53 -15.61 15.19
CA MET A 2 25.37 -14.67 16.32
C MET A 2 24.24 -13.67 16.01
N ARG A 3 23.54 -13.20 17.04
CA ARG A 3 22.63 -12.06 16.93
C ARG A 3 23.44 -10.77 16.90
N LEU A 4 23.17 -9.89 15.95
CA LEU A 4 23.77 -8.55 15.91
C LEU A 4 23.22 -7.71 17.08
N SER A 5 24.11 -7.15 17.88
CA SER A 5 23.73 -6.12 18.85
C SER A 5 23.23 -4.88 18.10
N ASN A 6 22.37 -4.09 18.74
CA ASN A 6 21.82 -2.89 18.10
C ASN A 6 22.94 -1.92 17.69
N ARG A 7 23.97 -1.75 18.52
CA ARG A 7 25.13 -0.91 18.21
C ARG A 7 25.87 -1.37 16.94
N ILE A 8 26.20 -2.67 16.84
CA ILE A 8 26.89 -3.20 15.65
C ILE A 8 26.01 -3.03 14.40
N ARG A 9 24.68 -3.23 14.54
CA ARG A 9 23.74 -3.06 13.44
C ARG A 9 23.68 -1.61 12.95
N GLN A 10 23.55 -0.65 13.86
CA GLN A 10 23.52 0.78 13.54
C GLN A 10 24.83 1.24 12.90
N ASP A 11 25.98 0.84 13.46
CA ASP A 11 27.29 1.17 12.89
C ASP A 11 27.43 0.58 11.47
N LEU A 12 26.93 -0.65 11.24
CA LEU A 12 26.94 -1.29 9.92
C LEU A 12 25.99 -0.61 8.93
N ILE A 13 24.76 -0.27 9.35
CA ILE A 13 23.80 0.49 8.54
C ILE A 13 24.42 1.81 8.09
N ALA A 14 24.97 2.60 9.03
CA ALA A 14 25.63 3.87 8.71
C ALA A 14 26.78 3.67 7.71
N THR A 15 27.61 2.65 7.90
CA THR A 15 28.73 2.36 6.98
C THR A 15 28.25 2.00 5.57
N LEU A 16 27.20 1.19 5.45
CA LEU A 16 26.64 0.78 4.16
C LEU A 16 25.98 1.96 3.45
N MET A 17 25.22 2.78 4.18
CA MET A 17 24.55 3.95 3.62
C MET A 17 25.55 5.04 3.18
N GLU A 18 26.57 5.33 3.99
CA GLU A 18 27.65 6.27 3.61
C GLU A 18 28.48 5.73 2.44
N GLY A 19 28.70 4.41 2.43
CA GLY A 19 29.50 3.70 1.44
C GLY A 19 28.80 3.36 0.12
N ALA A 20 27.51 3.67 -0.02
CA ALA A 20 26.69 3.21 -1.14
C ALA A 20 27.26 3.61 -2.52
N ALA A 21 27.93 4.76 -2.61
CA ALA A 21 28.53 5.25 -3.86
C ALA A 21 29.84 4.53 -4.25
N TYR A 22 30.46 3.77 -3.35
CA TYR A 22 31.76 3.13 -3.55
C TYR A 22 31.85 1.75 -2.87
N ILE A 23 30.74 1.01 -2.91
CA ILE A 23 30.55 -0.26 -2.19
C ILE A 23 31.64 -1.29 -2.49
N ASP A 24 32.16 -1.32 -3.72
CA ASP A 24 33.25 -2.21 -4.17
C ASP A 24 34.58 -1.96 -3.46
N SER A 25 34.73 -0.81 -2.80
CA SER A 25 35.92 -0.40 -2.05
C SER A 25 35.66 -0.22 -0.55
N LEU A 26 34.46 -0.57 -0.08
CA LEU A 26 34.05 -0.38 1.30
C LEU A 26 34.73 -1.40 2.22
N ASP A 27 35.56 -0.92 3.15
CA ASP A 27 36.24 -1.80 4.11
C ASP A 27 35.29 -2.21 5.24
N LEU A 28 34.87 -3.49 5.22
CA LEU A 28 34.01 -4.10 6.23
C LEU A 28 34.78 -5.04 7.19
N SER A 29 36.12 -5.07 7.11
CA SER A 29 37.00 -5.96 7.90
C SER A 29 36.69 -5.90 9.40
N ARG A 30 36.47 -4.68 9.91
CA ARG A 30 36.13 -4.44 11.32
C ARG A 30 34.87 -5.17 11.80
N PHE A 31 33.90 -5.41 10.92
CA PHE A 31 32.66 -6.10 11.28
C PHE A 31 32.88 -7.61 11.37
N PHE A 32 33.74 -8.17 10.52
CA PHE A 32 34.12 -9.58 10.61
C PHE A 32 34.85 -9.89 11.92
N GLU A 33 35.72 -8.98 12.39
CA GLU A 33 36.38 -9.08 13.70
C GLU A 33 35.37 -9.09 14.86
N LEU A 34 34.24 -8.40 14.70
CA LEU A 34 33.12 -8.38 15.65
C LEU A 34 32.18 -9.59 15.51
N GLY A 35 32.52 -10.57 14.66
CA GLY A 35 31.76 -11.79 14.45
C GLY A 35 30.55 -11.64 13.51
N VAL A 36 30.43 -10.51 12.81
CA VAL A 36 29.43 -10.32 11.75
C VAL A 36 29.79 -11.21 10.57
N ARG A 37 28.78 -11.86 9.98
CA ARG A 37 28.96 -12.72 8.80
C ARG A 37 28.55 -11.99 7.53
N GLU A 38 29.17 -12.36 6.42
CA GLU A 38 28.84 -11.85 5.09
C GLU A 38 27.34 -11.94 4.77
N LYS A 39 26.70 -13.06 5.10
CA LYS A 39 25.25 -13.23 4.94
C LYS A 39 24.42 -12.18 5.70
N GLN A 40 24.91 -11.70 6.85
CA GLN A 40 24.22 -10.68 7.64
C GLN A 40 24.41 -9.29 7.03
N ILE A 41 25.62 -9.00 6.51
CA ILE A 41 25.91 -7.77 5.77
C ILE A 41 25.03 -7.70 4.52
N GLY A 42 25.07 -8.75 3.69
CA GLY A 42 24.27 -8.79 2.46
C GLY A 42 22.77 -8.69 2.70
N LEU A 43 22.27 -9.25 3.81
CA LEU A 43 20.85 -9.08 4.18
C LEU A 43 20.53 -7.64 4.61
N ILE A 44 21.40 -6.97 5.36
CA ILE A 44 21.17 -5.55 5.74
C ILE A 44 21.19 -4.66 4.50
N ASP A 45 22.20 -4.84 3.66
CA ASP A 45 22.36 -4.09 2.40
C ASP A 45 21.14 -4.28 1.48
N TYR A 46 20.76 -5.54 1.25
CA TYR A 46 19.55 -5.88 0.51
C TYR A 46 18.29 -5.25 1.11
N ALA A 47 18.09 -5.37 2.43
CA ALA A 47 16.92 -4.80 3.09
C ALA A 47 16.85 -3.28 2.98
N ILE A 48 17.98 -2.57 3.08
CA ILE A 48 18.06 -1.13 2.85
C ILE A 48 17.58 -0.81 1.43
N HIS A 49 18.21 -1.39 0.40
CA HIS A 49 17.87 -1.10 -1.00
C HIS A 49 16.42 -1.43 -1.34
N THR A 50 15.92 -2.57 -0.88
CA THR A 50 14.55 -3.01 -1.10
C THR A 50 13.55 -2.06 -0.44
N LEU A 51 13.80 -1.61 0.78
CA LEU A 51 12.88 -0.72 1.51
C LEU A 51 12.88 0.72 0.99
N TYR A 52 13.99 1.24 0.47
CA TYR A 52 13.99 2.55 -0.20
C TYR A 52 13.18 2.53 -1.50
N SER A 53 13.09 1.36 -2.16
CA SER A 53 12.25 1.16 -3.35
C SER A 53 10.78 0.86 -2.98
N HIS A 54 10.58 0.08 -1.92
CA HIS A 54 9.28 -0.43 -1.46
C HIS A 54 9.09 -0.19 0.06
N PRO A 55 8.88 1.06 0.50
CA PRO A 55 8.91 1.43 1.93
C PRO A 55 7.76 0.84 2.75
N TYR A 56 6.70 0.41 2.08
CA TYR A 56 5.52 -0.24 2.67
C TYR A 56 5.77 -1.69 3.11
N LEU A 57 6.85 -2.34 2.66
CA LEU A 57 7.06 -3.77 2.95
C LEU A 57 7.22 -4.02 4.45
N ALA A 58 6.55 -5.07 4.92
CA ALA A 58 6.71 -5.60 6.27
C ALA A 58 7.74 -6.74 6.28
N ILE A 59 8.12 -7.21 7.48
CA ILE A 59 9.05 -8.34 7.63
C ILE A 59 8.56 -9.61 6.91
N ASP A 60 7.25 -9.78 6.76
CA ASP A 60 6.63 -10.92 6.09
C ASP A 60 7.03 -11.03 4.61
N ALA A 61 7.25 -9.91 3.91
CA ALA A 61 7.72 -9.92 2.53
C ALA A 61 9.09 -10.61 2.40
N PHE A 62 10.00 -10.39 3.35
CA PHE A 62 11.29 -11.06 3.37
C PHE A 62 11.16 -12.55 3.71
N ILE A 63 10.15 -12.93 4.50
CA ILE A 63 9.86 -14.34 4.78
C ILE A 63 9.36 -15.05 3.52
N GLU A 64 8.49 -14.40 2.75
CA GLU A 64 7.97 -14.89 1.47
C GLU A 64 9.08 -15.05 0.42
N GLU A 65 10.11 -14.20 0.45
CA GLU A 65 11.32 -14.34 -0.36
C GLU A 65 12.25 -15.50 0.09
N GLY A 66 11.91 -16.19 1.18
CA GLY A 66 12.61 -17.38 1.66
C GLY A 66 13.62 -17.13 2.78
N TYR A 67 13.68 -15.93 3.36
CA TYR A 67 14.48 -15.70 4.56
C TYR A 67 13.82 -16.32 5.79
N SER A 68 14.58 -17.07 6.59
CA SER A 68 14.03 -17.65 7.80
C SER A 68 13.78 -16.55 8.86
N PRO A 69 12.66 -16.61 9.62
CA PRO A 69 12.36 -15.63 10.67
C PRO A 69 13.50 -15.49 11.70
N GLN A 70 14.20 -16.59 11.98
CA GLN A 70 15.35 -16.61 12.89
C GLN A 70 16.55 -15.82 12.34
N LEU A 71 16.80 -15.87 11.03
CA LEU A 71 17.85 -15.10 10.38
C LEU A 71 17.53 -13.61 10.39
N LEU A 72 16.29 -13.25 10.04
CA LEU A 72 15.80 -11.87 10.08
C LEU A 72 15.90 -11.28 11.49
N ALA A 73 15.36 -11.96 12.51
CA ALA A 73 15.41 -11.51 13.90
C ALA A 73 16.84 -11.40 14.45
N LYS A 74 17.77 -12.27 14.02
CA LYS A 74 19.18 -12.19 14.44
C LYS A 74 19.96 -11.07 13.74
N THR A 75 19.49 -10.59 12.60
CA THR A 75 20.21 -9.66 11.73
C THR A 75 19.63 -8.27 11.79
N LEU A 76 18.35 -8.13 11.42
CA LEU A 76 17.60 -6.87 11.40
C LEU A 76 17.07 -6.49 12.78
N GLY A 77 16.83 -7.46 13.65
CA GLY A 77 16.31 -7.23 14.99
C GLY A 77 14.82 -6.91 14.97
N ASP A 78 14.43 -5.85 15.68
CA ASP A 78 13.08 -5.30 15.58
C ASP A 78 12.94 -4.55 14.25
N PHE A 79 11.94 -4.90 13.45
CA PHE A 79 11.87 -4.46 12.06
C PHE A 79 11.47 -2.99 11.93
N GLU A 80 10.58 -2.50 12.80
CA GLU A 80 10.19 -1.09 12.82
C GLU A 80 11.35 -0.23 13.32
N GLN A 81 12.09 -0.67 14.34
CA GLN A 81 13.33 0.00 14.73
C GLN A 81 14.37 -0.02 13.60
N PHE A 82 14.48 -1.11 12.83
CA PHE A 82 15.37 -1.17 11.68
C PHE A 82 14.97 -0.14 10.61
N LYS A 83 13.67 -0.01 10.30
CA LYS A 83 13.15 1.03 9.39
C LYS A 83 13.51 2.44 9.87
N SER A 84 13.38 2.69 11.18
CA SER A 84 13.77 3.95 11.80
C SER A 84 15.29 4.19 11.68
N ASP A 85 16.10 3.17 11.97
CA ASP A 85 17.57 3.24 11.90
C ASP A 85 18.08 3.56 10.48
N ILE A 86 17.38 3.11 9.43
CA ILE A 86 17.72 3.43 8.03
C ILE A 86 17.08 4.74 7.54
N GLY A 87 16.36 5.46 8.41
CA GLY A 87 15.80 6.79 8.13
C GLY A 87 14.42 6.83 7.47
N LEU A 88 13.69 5.71 7.40
CA LEU A 88 12.38 5.67 6.73
C LEU A 88 11.31 6.53 7.42
N ASP A 89 11.44 6.80 8.72
CA ASP A 89 10.50 7.68 9.44
C ASP A 89 10.48 9.11 8.88
N SER A 90 11.56 9.52 8.22
CA SER A 90 11.72 10.82 7.56
C SER A 90 11.70 10.75 6.03
N TYR A 91 11.45 9.56 5.47
CA TYR A 91 11.48 9.32 4.03
C TYR A 91 10.18 9.83 3.40
N THR A 92 10.29 10.85 2.57
CA THR A 92 9.14 11.53 1.94
C THR A 92 8.88 11.02 0.53
N LEU A 93 7.73 11.41 -0.04
CA LEU A 93 7.43 11.15 -1.45
C LEU A 93 8.51 11.70 -2.38
N ASP A 94 9.08 12.88 -2.08
CA ASP A 94 10.11 13.48 -2.94
C ASP A 94 11.39 12.65 -2.95
N ASN A 95 11.77 12.10 -1.80
CA ASN A 95 12.91 11.18 -1.72
C ASN A 95 12.67 9.93 -2.58
N TRP A 96 11.45 9.36 -2.53
CA TRP A 96 11.10 8.19 -3.36
C TRP A 96 11.10 8.53 -4.85
N LEU A 97 10.60 9.70 -5.24
CA LEU A 97 10.61 10.14 -6.65
C LEU A 97 12.04 10.36 -7.17
N GLU A 98 12.91 10.97 -6.38
CA GLU A 98 14.34 11.16 -6.70
C GLU A 98 15.06 9.82 -6.85
N GLN A 99 14.86 8.91 -5.89
CA GLN A 99 15.45 7.57 -5.89
C GLN A 99 15.05 6.77 -7.14
N ASN A 100 13.79 6.90 -7.58
CA ASN A 100 13.26 6.22 -8.76
C ASN A 100 13.46 7.01 -10.06
N ARG A 101 14.17 8.15 -10.02
CA ARG A 101 14.55 8.98 -11.19
C ARG A 101 13.35 9.40 -12.05
N TYR A 102 12.24 9.78 -11.42
CA TYR A 102 11.08 10.28 -12.15
C TYR A 102 11.39 11.60 -12.85
N ASP A 103 10.96 11.70 -14.11
CA ASP A 103 10.97 12.94 -14.87
C ASP A 103 9.73 13.78 -14.56
N ALA A 104 9.91 15.06 -14.25
CA ALA A 104 8.82 15.98 -13.95
C ALA A 104 7.96 16.35 -15.17
N SER A 105 8.38 15.97 -16.39
CA SER A 105 7.67 16.26 -17.64
C SER A 105 6.64 15.20 -18.04
N GLU A 106 6.63 14.03 -17.37
CA GLU A 106 5.71 12.93 -17.65
C GLU A 106 4.77 12.64 -16.45
N ASP A 107 3.71 11.86 -16.70
CA ASP A 107 2.87 11.35 -15.61
C ASP A 107 3.68 10.34 -14.76
N ILE A 108 3.61 10.47 -13.44
CA ILE A 108 4.23 9.54 -12.49
C ILE A 108 3.36 8.29 -12.40
N TYR A 109 3.88 7.14 -12.82
CA TYR A 109 3.21 5.85 -12.68
C TYR A 109 3.64 5.17 -11.39
N MET A 110 2.70 4.92 -10.47
CA MET A 110 3.00 4.49 -9.11
C MET A 110 2.22 3.21 -8.75
N PRO A 111 2.87 2.17 -8.18
CA PRO A 111 2.18 1.03 -7.61
C PRO A 111 1.20 1.45 -6.50
N TYR A 112 0.07 0.74 -6.36
CA TYR A 112 -0.93 1.11 -5.36
C TYR A 112 -0.38 1.12 -3.93
N GLU A 113 0.50 0.19 -3.57
CA GLU A 113 1.09 0.10 -2.24
C GLU A 113 1.98 1.31 -1.92
N VAL A 114 2.73 1.81 -2.92
CA VAL A 114 3.50 3.06 -2.80
C VAL A 114 2.54 4.23 -2.62
N TYR A 115 1.45 4.27 -3.40
CA TYR A 115 0.40 5.28 -3.24
C TYR A 115 -0.20 5.24 -1.84
N GLN A 116 -0.49 4.06 -1.28
CA GLN A 116 -1.03 3.93 0.07
C GLN A 116 -0.06 4.47 1.12
N TYR A 117 1.23 4.16 0.99
CA TYR A 117 2.27 4.64 1.90
C TYR A 117 2.36 6.17 1.89
N PHE A 118 2.39 6.78 0.70
CA PHE A 118 2.50 8.23 0.52
C PHE A 118 1.16 8.94 0.32
N ALA A 119 0.02 8.31 0.63
CA ALA A 119 -1.31 8.79 0.20
C ALA A 119 -1.59 10.23 0.62
N GLN A 120 -1.12 10.63 1.81
CA GLN A 120 -1.28 11.99 2.31
C GLN A 120 -0.48 13.00 1.48
N GLU A 121 0.78 12.74 1.20
CA GLU A 121 1.65 13.61 0.40
C GLU A 121 1.20 13.66 -1.06
N VAL A 122 0.88 12.49 -1.65
CA VAL A 122 0.40 12.40 -3.02
C VAL A 122 -0.87 13.24 -3.18
N ARG A 123 -1.84 13.08 -2.27
CA ARG A 123 -3.07 13.87 -2.36
C ARG A 123 -2.85 15.35 -2.12
N ALA A 124 -1.98 15.73 -1.18
CA ALA A 124 -1.67 17.14 -0.93
C ALA A 124 -1.03 17.83 -2.15
N LYS A 125 -0.18 17.12 -2.90
CA LYS A 125 0.56 17.67 -4.04
C LYS A 125 -0.19 17.56 -5.37
N TYR A 126 -0.91 16.46 -5.58
CA TYR A 126 -1.41 16.08 -6.91
C TYR A 126 -2.93 15.97 -7.02
N LEU A 127 -3.69 16.00 -5.91
CA LEU A 127 -5.15 15.89 -5.98
C LEU A 127 -5.78 17.24 -6.34
N SER A 128 -6.48 17.28 -7.48
CA SER A 128 -7.31 18.41 -7.89
C SER A 128 -8.77 17.98 -7.90
N GLY A 129 -9.51 18.33 -6.84
CA GLY A 129 -10.87 17.81 -6.61
C GLY A 129 -10.81 16.32 -6.24
N LEU A 130 -11.32 15.45 -7.12
CA LEU A 130 -11.31 13.99 -6.93
C LEU A 130 -10.36 13.25 -7.88
N ILE A 131 -9.52 13.98 -8.61
CA ILE A 131 -8.67 13.42 -9.67
C ILE A 131 -7.21 13.82 -9.42
N LEU A 132 -6.30 12.84 -9.47
CA LEU A 132 -4.86 13.06 -9.42
C LEU A 132 -4.37 13.67 -10.75
N LYS A 133 -3.54 14.72 -10.67
CA LYS A 133 -2.92 15.38 -11.82
C LYS A 133 -1.43 15.05 -11.85
N GLY A 134 -0.92 14.54 -12.97
CA GLY A 134 0.48 14.14 -13.09
C GLY A 134 0.83 12.83 -12.37
N VAL A 135 -0.15 12.11 -11.82
CA VAL A 135 0.05 10.81 -11.15
C VAL A 135 -0.99 9.81 -11.64
N ARG A 136 -0.53 8.60 -11.97
CA ARG A 136 -1.33 7.44 -12.35
C ARG A 136 -1.00 6.31 -11.38
N VAL A 137 -1.98 5.84 -10.63
CA VAL A 137 -1.81 4.72 -9.70
C VAL A 137 -2.20 3.42 -10.39
N GLN A 138 -1.31 2.45 -10.33
CA GLN A 138 -1.50 1.14 -10.91
C GLN A 138 -2.42 0.29 -10.04
N LEU A 139 -3.56 -0.12 -10.60
CA LEU A 139 -4.57 -0.96 -9.97
C LEU A 139 -4.84 -2.16 -10.87
N GLY A 140 -4.24 -3.30 -10.54
CA GLY A 140 -4.24 -4.47 -11.42
C GLY A 140 -3.53 -4.16 -12.75
N SER A 141 -4.24 -4.30 -13.86
CA SER A 141 -3.72 -4.03 -15.22
C SER A 141 -3.89 -2.58 -15.67
N GLU A 142 -4.60 -1.74 -14.91
CA GLU A 142 -4.90 -0.36 -15.28
C GLU A 142 -4.05 0.64 -14.49
N SER A 143 -3.82 1.83 -15.06
CA SER A 143 -3.17 2.94 -14.37
C SER A 143 -4.09 4.16 -14.38
N LEU A 144 -4.63 4.49 -13.21
CA LEU A 144 -5.77 5.40 -13.08
C LEU A 144 -5.38 6.68 -12.33
N ALA A 145 -6.03 7.79 -12.67
CA ALA A 145 -5.91 9.06 -11.92
C ALA A 145 -7.03 9.23 -10.87
N CYS A 146 -8.12 8.45 -11.01
CA CYS A 146 -9.28 8.41 -10.13
C CYS A 146 -10.01 7.08 -10.36
N ILE A 147 -10.84 6.66 -9.39
CA ILE A 147 -11.82 5.59 -9.61
C ILE A 147 -13.08 6.20 -10.17
N CYS A 148 -13.56 5.69 -11.30
CA CYS A 148 -14.86 6.08 -11.84
C CYS A 148 -15.88 5.00 -11.48
N LEU A 149 -16.92 5.39 -10.74
CA LEU A 149 -18.09 4.53 -10.57
C LEU A 149 -18.76 4.31 -11.93
N LYS A 150 -19.54 3.24 -12.09
CA LYS A 150 -20.23 2.86 -13.33
C LYS A 150 -21.16 3.93 -13.91
N CYS A 151 -21.61 4.87 -13.06
CA CYS A 151 -22.37 6.06 -13.45
C CYS A 151 -21.50 7.23 -13.97
N GLY A 152 -20.19 7.06 -14.10
CA GLY A 152 -19.24 8.08 -14.55
C GLY A 152 -18.75 9.05 -13.47
N THR A 153 -19.19 8.87 -12.21
CA THR A 153 -18.77 9.76 -11.12
C THR A 153 -17.34 9.44 -10.67
N PRO A 154 -16.42 10.42 -10.70
CA PRO A 154 -15.05 10.21 -10.26
C PRO A 154 -14.96 10.27 -8.73
N PHE A 155 -14.07 9.46 -8.17
CA PHE A 155 -13.63 9.49 -6.79
C PHE A 155 -12.10 9.41 -6.74
N ALA A 156 -11.51 10.03 -5.72
CA ALA A 156 -10.11 9.83 -5.44
C ALA A 156 -9.83 8.33 -5.27
N ILE A 157 -8.64 7.88 -5.67
CA ILE A 157 -8.26 6.49 -5.49
C ILE A 157 -8.22 6.21 -3.99
N PRO A 158 -9.02 5.26 -3.45
CA PRO A 158 -9.13 5.07 -2.01
C PRO A 158 -7.77 4.68 -1.44
N LYS A 159 -7.40 5.16 -0.26
CA LYS A 159 -6.10 4.85 0.36
C LYS A 159 -6.14 3.58 1.23
N ASN A 160 -7.34 3.13 1.61
CA ASN A 160 -7.55 1.98 2.46
C ASN A 160 -8.99 1.47 2.36
N ALA A 161 -9.27 0.31 2.96
CA ALA A 161 -10.59 -0.31 3.00
C ALA A 161 -11.67 0.59 3.62
N ALA A 162 -11.33 1.48 4.56
CA ALA A 162 -12.31 2.38 5.16
C ALA A 162 -12.85 3.41 4.16
N GLU A 163 -12.02 3.91 3.25
CA GLU A 163 -12.48 4.80 2.17
C GLU A 163 -13.29 4.05 1.11
N ILE A 164 -12.94 2.80 0.80
CA ILE A 164 -13.77 1.94 -0.06
C ILE A 164 -15.17 1.77 0.56
N ALA A 165 -15.23 1.42 1.85
CA ALA A 165 -16.49 1.28 2.57
C ALA A 165 -17.33 2.57 2.54
N PHE A 166 -16.68 3.73 2.70
CA PHE A 166 -17.33 5.03 2.59
C PHE A 166 -17.91 5.27 1.19
N TYR A 167 -17.17 4.96 0.12
CA TYR A 167 -17.69 5.09 -1.25
C TYR A 167 -18.87 4.15 -1.52
N VAL A 168 -18.83 2.93 -0.99
CA VAL A 168 -19.95 1.99 -1.06
C VAL A 168 -21.18 2.54 -0.31
N GLN A 169 -20.99 3.10 0.90
CA GLN A 169 -22.07 3.73 1.67
C GLN A 169 -22.73 4.88 0.90
N ILE A 170 -21.93 5.78 0.30
CA ILE A 170 -22.45 6.89 -0.52
C ILE A 170 -23.26 6.35 -1.70
N SER A 171 -22.75 5.32 -2.38
CA SER A 171 -23.44 4.70 -3.52
C SER A 171 -24.80 4.09 -3.16
N ARG A 172 -25.08 3.88 -1.86
CA ARG A 172 -26.30 3.29 -1.31
C ARG A 172 -27.03 4.22 -0.35
N PHE A 173 -26.66 5.50 -0.29
CA PHE A 173 -27.27 6.47 0.61
C PHE A 173 -28.79 6.51 0.42
N GLY A 174 -29.54 6.48 1.53
CA GLY A 174 -31.01 6.50 1.52
C GLY A 174 -31.69 5.16 1.20
N HIS A 175 -30.96 4.11 0.84
CA HIS A 175 -31.53 2.78 0.58
C HIS A 175 -31.61 1.88 1.81
N TYR A 176 -30.79 2.15 2.84
CA TYR A 176 -30.72 1.34 4.06
C TYR A 176 -30.88 2.24 5.28
N SER A 177 -31.63 1.76 6.27
CA SER A 177 -31.85 2.44 7.56
C SER A 177 -30.66 2.31 8.50
N GLN A 178 -29.79 1.34 8.29
CA GLN A 178 -28.60 1.07 9.10
C GLN A 178 -27.38 0.88 8.20
N MET A 179 -26.34 1.66 8.47
CA MET A 179 -25.04 1.57 7.81
C MET A 179 -23.94 1.63 8.87
N HIS A 180 -23.11 0.59 8.96
CA HIS A 180 -22.02 0.55 9.93
C HIS A 180 -20.79 -0.13 9.32
N PHE A 181 -19.61 0.47 9.48
CA PHE A 181 -18.35 -0.13 9.04
C PHE A 181 -17.49 -0.51 10.25
N SER A 182 -17.23 -1.81 10.40
CA SER A 182 -16.27 -2.35 11.36
C SER A 182 -14.87 -2.36 10.76
N ARG A 183 -13.99 -1.48 11.25
CA ARG A 183 -12.58 -1.42 10.78
C ARG A 183 -11.79 -2.68 11.12
N SER A 184 -12.05 -3.29 12.28
CA SER A 184 -11.33 -4.49 12.74
C SER A 184 -11.65 -5.71 11.90
N GLU A 185 -12.91 -5.81 11.45
CA GLU A 185 -13.36 -6.91 10.58
C GLU A 185 -13.24 -6.56 9.10
N SER A 186 -13.03 -5.27 8.77
CA SER A 186 -13.14 -4.73 7.41
C SER A 186 -14.50 -5.07 6.78
N VAL A 187 -15.58 -4.96 7.56
CA VAL A 187 -16.93 -5.32 7.13
C VAL A 187 -17.87 -4.12 7.21
N LEU A 188 -18.58 -3.88 6.11
CA LEU A 188 -19.68 -2.94 5.99
C LEU A 188 -21.01 -3.68 6.12
N THR A 189 -21.81 -3.29 7.10
CA THR A 189 -23.20 -3.76 7.27
C THR A 189 -24.17 -2.74 6.69
N LEU A 190 -25.02 -3.18 5.75
CA LEU A 190 -26.09 -2.40 5.12
C LEU A 190 -27.43 -3.12 5.32
N GLY A 191 -28.17 -2.73 6.36
CA GLY A 191 -29.32 -3.51 6.84
C GLY A 191 -28.88 -4.93 7.26
N ASP A 192 -29.52 -5.96 6.72
CA ASP A 192 -29.15 -7.36 6.99
C ASP A 192 -27.97 -7.86 6.13
N ASN A 193 -27.51 -7.06 5.16
CA ASN A 193 -26.41 -7.46 4.29
C ASN A 193 -25.07 -7.18 4.96
N ARG A 194 -24.20 -8.19 4.94
CA ARG A 194 -22.82 -8.12 5.39
C ARG A 194 -21.89 -8.12 4.18
N ILE A 195 -21.04 -7.11 4.09
CA ILE A 195 -20.17 -6.86 2.94
C ILE A 195 -18.73 -6.76 3.43
N GLU A 196 -17.89 -7.73 3.09
CA GLU A 196 -16.46 -7.67 3.30
C GLU A 196 -15.82 -6.65 2.33
N ILE A 197 -14.96 -5.79 2.86
CA ILE A 197 -14.29 -4.73 2.10
C ILE A 197 -12.81 -5.03 2.04
N CYS A 198 -12.30 -5.25 0.83
CA CYS A 198 -10.90 -5.62 0.59
C CYS A 198 -10.24 -4.61 -0.35
N ILE A 199 -8.90 -4.53 -0.32
CA ILE A 199 -8.17 -3.91 -1.42
C ILE A 199 -8.13 -4.89 -2.58
N TYR A 200 -7.58 -6.09 -2.33
CA TYR A 200 -7.44 -7.16 -3.32
C TYR A 200 -8.47 -8.25 -3.06
N ALA A 201 -9.08 -8.79 -4.12
CA ALA A 201 -10.08 -9.86 -4.00
C ALA A 201 -9.53 -11.11 -3.30
N SER A 202 -8.24 -11.43 -3.46
CA SER A 202 -7.56 -12.52 -2.77
C SER A 202 -7.49 -12.38 -1.25
N GLN A 203 -7.71 -11.18 -0.71
CA GLN A 203 -7.73 -10.93 0.74
C GLN A 203 -9.05 -11.32 1.40
N ALA A 204 -10.08 -11.63 0.62
CA ALA A 204 -11.38 -12.02 1.14
C ALA A 204 -11.29 -13.29 2.01
N LYS A 205 -11.83 -13.22 3.22
CA LYS A 205 -11.73 -14.29 4.21
C LYS A 205 -12.99 -15.14 4.28
N ASN A 206 -14.16 -14.53 4.03
CA ASN A 206 -15.45 -15.20 4.22
C ASN A 206 -16.10 -15.54 2.88
N THR A 207 -16.44 -16.81 2.68
CA THR A 207 -17.12 -17.27 1.45
C THR A 207 -18.64 -17.06 1.47
N GLU A 208 -19.21 -16.67 2.60
CA GLU A 208 -20.66 -16.48 2.78
C GLU A 208 -21.11 -15.03 2.65
N ASP A 209 -20.19 -14.07 2.75
CA ASP A 209 -20.47 -12.63 2.67
C ASP A 209 -20.37 -12.14 1.21
N PHE A 210 -20.97 -10.98 0.90
CA PHE A 210 -20.63 -10.24 -0.30
C PHE A 210 -19.24 -9.61 -0.13
N THR A 211 -18.46 -9.49 -1.20
CA THR A 211 -17.14 -8.85 -1.16
C THR A 211 -17.11 -7.66 -2.11
N VAL A 212 -16.60 -6.53 -1.66
CA VAL A 212 -16.23 -5.41 -2.52
C VAL A 212 -14.73 -5.21 -2.45
N CYS A 213 -14.08 -5.23 -3.61
CA CYS A 213 -12.64 -5.03 -3.75
C CYS A 213 -12.32 -3.80 -4.61
N LEU A 214 -11.11 -3.27 -4.45
CA LEU A 214 -10.56 -2.27 -5.37
C LEU A 214 -9.97 -2.94 -6.61
N VAL A 215 -9.29 -4.07 -6.44
CA VAL A 215 -8.60 -4.84 -7.48
C VAL A 215 -9.05 -6.29 -7.43
N ASP A 216 -9.57 -6.81 -8.54
CA ASP A 216 -9.86 -8.24 -8.70
C ASP A 216 -8.63 -8.98 -9.24
N ASP A 217 -7.78 -9.44 -8.33
CA ASP A 217 -6.57 -10.21 -8.63
C ASP A 217 -6.83 -11.73 -8.76
N LEU A 218 -8.07 -12.17 -8.55
CA LEU A 218 -8.46 -13.58 -8.73
C LEU A 218 -8.78 -13.88 -10.20
N GLU A 219 -9.38 -12.94 -10.94
CA GLU A 219 -9.57 -13.07 -12.39
C GLU A 219 -8.23 -13.14 -13.14
N LEU A 220 -7.19 -12.45 -12.66
CA LEU A 220 -5.84 -12.51 -13.21
C LEU A 220 -5.17 -13.88 -13.06
N ASN A 221 -5.59 -14.67 -12.05
CA ASN A 221 -4.96 -15.92 -11.64
C ASN A 221 -5.70 -17.20 -12.11
N ASN A 222 -6.68 -17.10 -13.01
CA ASN A 222 -7.36 -18.24 -13.65
C ASN A 222 -7.93 -19.31 -12.68
N VAL A 223 -8.38 -18.93 -11.48
CA VAL A 223 -8.97 -19.88 -10.53
C VAL A 223 -10.47 -20.02 -10.81
N LYS A 224 -10.90 -21.21 -11.25
CA LYS A 224 -12.33 -21.60 -11.35
C LYS A 224 -12.95 -21.73 -9.95
N ARG A 225 -13.20 -20.61 -9.26
CA ARG A 225 -14.07 -20.55 -8.08
C ARG A 225 -15.38 -19.86 -8.44
N ALA A 226 -16.46 -20.24 -7.76
CA ALA A 226 -17.80 -19.72 -7.99
C ALA A 226 -17.80 -18.18 -7.90
N LYS A 227 -18.04 -17.53 -9.03
CA LYS A 227 -17.82 -16.10 -9.31
C LYS A 227 -18.78 -15.11 -8.62
N SER A 228 -19.73 -15.57 -7.82
CA SER A 228 -20.99 -14.82 -7.70
C SER A 228 -21.10 -13.77 -6.58
N SER A 229 -20.04 -13.51 -5.81
CA SER A 229 -20.16 -12.59 -4.65
C SER A 229 -19.11 -11.47 -4.58
N ILE A 230 -18.17 -11.39 -5.53
CA ILE A 230 -17.13 -10.34 -5.56
C ILE A 230 -17.55 -9.26 -6.54
N PHE A 231 -17.49 -8.01 -6.11
CA PHE A 231 -17.76 -6.83 -6.92
C PHE A 231 -16.56 -5.89 -6.88
N MET A 232 -16.19 -5.30 -8.02
CA MET A 232 -15.22 -4.21 -8.00
C MET A 232 -15.92 -2.93 -7.58
N LEU A 233 -15.20 -2.06 -6.86
CA LEU A 233 -15.72 -0.77 -6.44
C LEU A 233 -16.27 0.07 -7.60
N GLN A 234 -15.61 0.01 -8.76
CA GLN A 234 -16.05 0.73 -9.96
C GLN A 234 -17.40 0.25 -10.52
N ASP A 235 -17.83 -0.98 -10.23
CA ASP A 235 -19.12 -1.50 -10.71
C ASP A 235 -20.31 -0.85 -9.98
N PHE A 236 -20.05 -0.18 -8.86
CA PHE A 236 -21.07 0.54 -8.12
C PHE A 236 -21.48 1.82 -8.87
N SER A 237 -22.70 2.25 -8.62
CA SER A 237 -23.25 3.50 -9.12
C SER A 237 -23.96 4.18 -7.98
N ILE A 238 -23.87 5.50 -7.93
CA ILE A 238 -24.69 6.30 -7.04
C ILE A 238 -26.11 6.29 -7.62
N LYS A 239 -27.07 5.73 -6.88
CA LYS A 239 -28.48 5.80 -7.23
C LYS A 239 -29.12 6.91 -6.41
N HIS A 240 -29.44 8.02 -7.05
CA HIS A 240 -30.25 9.08 -6.44
C HIS A 240 -31.62 9.16 -7.09
N ALA A 241 -32.64 9.41 -6.28
CA ALA A 241 -34.00 9.67 -6.76
C ALA A 241 -34.09 10.95 -7.63
N SER A 242 -33.16 11.91 -7.44
CA SER A 242 -33.09 13.18 -8.20
C SER A 242 -32.23 13.11 -9.47
N GLY A 243 -31.47 12.01 -9.68
CA GLY A 243 -30.59 11.85 -10.84
C GLY A 243 -29.31 12.71 -10.85
N VAL A 244 -29.01 13.46 -9.78
CA VAL A 244 -27.86 14.37 -9.72
C VAL A 244 -26.90 13.95 -8.60
N ASN A 245 -25.70 13.50 -8.97
CA ASN A 245 -24.65 13.08 -8.03
C ASN A 245 -23.95 14.28 -7.35
N ASP A 246 -23.97 15.46 -7.99
CA ASP A 246 -23.32 16.69 -7.49
C ASP A 246 -23.85 17.13 -6.12
N GLU A 247 -25.15 16.99 -5.84
CA GLU A 247 -25.72 17.42 -4.55
C GLU A 247 -25.18 16.57 -3.39
N CYS A 248 -25.05 15.26 -3.58
CA CYS A 248 -24.50 14.38 -2.56
C CYS A 248 -23.00 14.64 -2.34
N LEU A 249 -22.24 14.82 -3.43
CA LEU A 249 -20.84 15.19 -3.34
C LEU A 249 -20.63 16.54 -2.63
N LYS A 250 -21.49 17.54 -2.86
CA LYS A 250 -21.47 18.82 -2.14
C LYS A 250 -21.82 18.68 -0.65
N VAL A 251 -22.85 17.89 -0.32
CA VAL A 251 -23.23 17.61 1.09
C VAL A 251 -22.08 16.93 1.85
N LEU A 252 -21.30 16.11 1.15
CA LEU A 252 -20.16 15.40 1.71
C LEU A 252 -18.85 16.21 1.66
N GLY A 253 -18.87 17.43 1.10
CA GLY A 253 -17.69 18.29 0.96
C GLY A 253 -16.63 17.74 0.01
N LEU A 254 -17.03 16.95 -1.00
CA LEU A 254 -16.16 16.31 -1.99
C LEU A 254 -16.07 17.09 -3.31
N LEU A 255 -16.93 18.09 -3.50
CA LEU A 255 -16.94 19.10 -4.57
C LEU A 255 -17.13 20.48 -3.93
#